data_AF-D3PX96-F1
#
_entry.id   AF-D3PX96-F1
#
_cell.length_a   1.000
_cell.length_b   1.000
_cell.length_c   1.000
_cell.angle_alpha   90.00
_cell.angle_beta   90.00
_cell.angle_gamma   90.00
#
_symmetry.space_group_name_H-M   'P 1'
#
loop_
_entity.id
_entity.type
_entity.pdbx_description
1 polymer ?
#
loop_
_entity_poly.entity_id
_entity_poly.type
_entity_poly.pdbx_seq_one_letter_code
_entity_poly.pdbx_strand_id
1 'polypeptide(L)'
;MPEDTPLHVVFVHGLFSSDAVWESFASRIADDPEVPGHVRVHRFSYYSPLRRKVYKEIPSLNNLADRLGTFLLYELSDAPTVVVTHSMGGLITQRFLARMLKDDRGEELRQIERIVMYACPNFGSDYQRTMRDLVRTLGWRNPQEAELLPLTENGMEVQEAVLDRVVRATEHDKDHCPIKIIACAGVEDRVVKAHIAHGLFPAENRRTVDGDHSSIIQVSDDKLSAYRIFRKELDEVLAPRRNSSVARPVVVEPAPAEQELTLPPFGRRNTQLVGRDQLLSEVFADQSSHRVRVLAGPGGIGKSRIALEGAHRARELGAKVWWVSMDRINSRMREVAEHLDMPQLEIARAWGGQRSAPDLVWEYLNQRAEPWLLVFDNADDPRKLGTDERPVPDGTGWLREPVTGTGMVIVTSRVADPAMWERWNSLLVVPPLSDTDGARMLVNMVGEDGGSFDGAARLSRQLGGNPELIFQTAKYLKSVRSDGRGQSGIIDFDGYLRELNRRSPPPSGDDHD
;
A
#
# COMPACT_ATOMS: atom_id res chain seq x y z
N MET A 1 -21.75 15.32 -23.57
CA MET A 1 -22.53 14.32 -24.31
C MET A 1 -23.70 15.03 -24.96
N PRO A 2 -24.12 14.67 -26.19
CA PRO A 2 -25.44 15.07 -26.70
C PRO A 2 -26.53 14.70 -25.66
N GLU A 3 -27.59 15.51 -25.52
CA GLU A 3 -28.61 15.37 -24.46
C GLU A 3 -29.36 14.02 -24.45
N ASP A 4 -29.24 13.22 -25.53
CA ASP A 4 -29.93 11.93 -25.70
C ASP A 4 -29.00 10.71 -25.80
N THR A 5 -27.69 10.85 -25.53
CA THR A 5 -26.80 9.67 -25.58
C THR A 5 -27.01 8.79 -24.36
N PRO A 6 -27.22 7.47 -24.52
CA PRO A 6 -27.41 6.59 -23.38
C PRO A 6 -26.21 6.62 -22.44
N LEU A 7 -26.47 6.46 -21.14
CA LEU A 7 -25.46 6.31 -20.10
C LEU A 7 -25.79 5.05 -19.31
N HIS A 8 -24.84 4.12 -19.20
CA HIS A 8 -25.04 2.90 -18.44
C HIS A 8 -24.62 3.08 -16.98
N VAL A 9 -25.41 2.59 -16.04
CA VAL A 9 -25.05 2.44 -14.62
C VAL A 9 -24.98 0.95 -14.32
N VAL A 10 -23.79 0.44 -14.03
CA VAL A 10 -23.55 -0.99 -13.83
C VAL A 10 -23.28 -1.28 -12.37
N PHE A 11 -24.14 -2.09 -11.75
CA PHE A 11 -24.00 -2.54 -10.38
C PHE A 11 -23.25 -3.88 -10.28
N VAL A 12 -22.21 -3.93 -9.45
CA VAL A 12 -21.39 -5.13 -9.20
C VAL A 12 -21.52 -5.52 -7.73
N HIS A 13 -22.12 -6.69 -7.45
CA HIS A 13 -22.31 -7.19 -6.09
C HIS A 13 -21.05 -7.86 -5.51
N GLY A 14 -21.08 -8.22 -4.22
CA GLY A 14 -19.99 -8.91 -3.51
C GLY A 14 -20.22 -10.41 -3.33
N LEU A 15 -19.31 -11.09 -2.62
CA LEU A 15 -19.50 -12.49 -2.27
C LEU A 15 -20.59 -12.70 -1.20
N PHE A 16 -21.16 -13.91 -1.15
CA PHE A 16 -22.28 -14.29 -0.28
C PHE A 16 -23.53 -13.42 -0.49
N SER A 17 -23.69 -12.88 -1.70
CA SER A 17 -24.82 -12.04 -2.10
C SER A 17 -25.22 -12.35 -3.55
N SER A 18 -26.22 -11.64 -4.05
CA SER A 18 -26.66 -11.70 -5.45
C SER A 18 -26.93 -10.28 -5.93
N ASP A 19 -27.09 -10.09 -7.23
CA ASP A 19 -27.50 -8.81 -7.83
C ASP A 19 -28.73 -8.15 -7.17
N ALA A 20 -29.62 -8.92 -6.55
CA ALA A 20 -30.77 -8.45 -5.79
C ALA A 20 -30.44 -7.45 -4.65
N VAL A 21 -29.21 -7.42 -4.14
CA VAL A 21 -28.82 -6.43 -3.11
C VAL A 21 -28.93 -4.98 -3.60
N TRP A 22 -28.92 -4.78 -4.92
CA TRP A 22 -29.02 -3.48 -5.57
C TRP A 22 -30.45 -3.07 -5.92
N GLU A 23 -31.47 -3.87 -5.57
CA GLU A 23 -32.87 -3.59 -5.93
C GLU A 23 -33.33 -2.23 -5.41
N SER A 24 -33.02 -1.90 -4.16
CA SER A 24 -33.35 -0.61 -3.55
C SER A 24 -32.68 0.57 -4.26
N PHE A 25 -31.41 0.42 -4.66
CA PHE A 25 -30.67 1.45 -5.39
C PHE A 25 -31.25 1.65 -6.80
N ALA A 26 -31.49 0.56 -7.52
CA ALA A 26 -32.04 0.57 -8.87
C ALA A 26 -33.47 1.13 -8.91
N SER A 27 -34.32 0.75 -7.94
CA SER A 27 -35.68 1.30 -7.80
C SER A 27 -35.62 2.80 -7.54
N ARG A 28 -34.71 3.25 -6.67
CA ARG A 28 -34.56 4.68 -6.39
C ARG A 28 -34.13 5.48 -7.63
N ILE A 29 -33.24 4.94 -8.46
CA ILE A 29 -32.85 5.59 -9.73
C ILE A 29 -34.06 5.69 -10.66
N ALA A 30 -34.86 4.63 -10.77
CA ALA A 30 -36.04 4.61 -11.63
C ALA A 30 -37.14 5.58 -11.18
N ASP A 31 -37.27 5.78 -9.86
CA ASP A 31 -38.27 6.66 -9.25
C ASP A 31 -37.79 8.13 -9.15
N ASP A 32 -36.54 8.43 -9.46
CA ASP A 32 -35.95 9.77 -9.35
C ASP A 32 -36.25 10.59 -10.63
N PRO A 33 -37.16 11.59 -10.58
CA PRO A 33 -37.57 12.34 -11.76
C PRO A 33 -36.45 13.24 -12.31
N GLU A 34 -35.38 13.47 -11.53
CA GLU A 34 -34.23 14.25 -11.96
C GLU A 34 -33.21 13.41 -12.72
N VAL A 35 -33.32 12.07 -12.70
CA VAL A 35 -32.48 11.18 -13.50
C VAL A 35 -33.04 11.11 -14.93
N PRO A 36 -32.25 11.47 -15.95
CA PRO A 36 -32.71 11.42 -17.34
C PRO A 36 -33.09 10.00 -17.78
N GLY A 37 -34.14 9.87 -18.58
CA GLY A 37 -34.61 8.56 -19.09
C GLY A 37 -33.63 7.81 -20.01
N HIS A 38 -32.54 8.45 -20.44
CA HIS A 38 -31.45 7.81 -21.18
C HIS A 38 -30.43 7.10 -20.26
N VAL A 39 -30.54 7.22 -18.93
CA VAL A 39 -29.74 6.46 -17.97
C VAL A 39 -30.30 5.04 -17.87
N ARG A 40 -29.49 4.04 -18.22
CA ARG A 40 -29.87 2.62 -18.22
C ARG A 40 -29.16 1.89 -17.09
N VAL A 41 -29.93 1.25 -16.22
CA VAL A 41 -29.40 0.50 -15.07
C VAL A 41 -29.21 -0.97 -15.44
N HIS A 42 -28.03 -1.50 -15.14
CA HIS A 42 -27.64 -2.88 -15.37
C HIS A 42 -27.08 -3.50 -14.09
N ARG A 43 -27.24 -4.82 -13.94
CA ARG A 43 -26.70 -5.56 -12.80
C ARG A 43 -25.79 -6.67 -13.33
N PHE A 44 -24.52 -6.62 -12.96
CA PHE A 44 -23.57 -7.66 -13.28
C PHE A 44 -23.77 -8.85 -12.32
N SER A 45 -24.33 -9.94 -12.86
CA SER A 45 -24.69 -11.13 -12.09
C SER A 45 -23.68 -12.25 -12.28
N TYR A 46 -23.21 -12.82 -11.17
CA TYR A 46 -22.34 -14.00 -11.17
C TYR A 46 -22.67 -14.92 -10.01
N TYR A 47 -22.29 -16.19 -10.13
CA TYR A 47 -22.55 -17.16 -9.07
C TYR A 47 -21.77 -16.81 -7.80
N SER A 48 -22.50 -16.58 -6.71
CA SER A 48 -21.94 -16.45 -5.37
C SER A 48 -22.81 -17.24 -4.38
N PRO A 49 -22.22 -18.17 -3.60
CA PRO A 49 -23.01 -19.06 -2.76
C PRO A 49 -23.63 -18.33 -1.58
N LEU A 50 -24.97 -18.34 -1.47
CA LEU A 50 -25.72 -17.84 -0.32
C LEU A 50 -25.79 -18.85 0.85
N ARG A 51 -25.48 -20.14 0.61
CA ARG A 51 -25.49 -21.22 1.62
C ARG A 51 -24.31 -22.19 1.44
N ARG A 52 -23.79 -22.71 2.56
CA ARG A 52 -22.57 -23.55 2.71
C ARG A 52 -22.55 -24.93 2.02
N LYS A 53 -23.59 -25.35 1.31
CA LYS A 53 -23.69 -26.71 0.75
C LYS A 53 -24.05 -26.68 -0.74
N VAL A 54 -23.11 -26.31 -1.60
CA VAL A 54 -23.31 -26.39 -3.06
C VAL A 54 -22.04 -26.88 -3.74
N TYR A 55 -22.19 -27.87 -4.64
CA TYR A 55 -21.12 -28.53 -5.40
C TYR A 55 -20.61 -27.72 -6.61
N LYS A 56 -20.77 -26.39 -6.61
CA LYS A 56 -20.31 -25.50 -7.70
C LYS A 56 -19.08 -24.73 -7.26
N GLU A 57 -18.03 -24.81 -8.07
CA GLU A 57 -16.78 -24.07 -7.88
C GLU A 57 -17.05 -22.56 -7.91
N ILE A 58 -16.52 -21.83 -6.93
CA ILE A 58 -16.61 -20.37 -6.88
C ILE A 58 -15.60 -19.84 -7.90
N PRO A 59 -16.01 -19.03 -8.90
CA PRO A 59 -15.08 -18.48 -9.87
C PRO A 59 -13.98 -17.65 -9.20
N SER A 60 -12.75 -17.76 -9.69
CA SER A 60 -11.63 -16.93 -9.22
C SER A 60 -11.88 -15.43 -9.49
N LEU A 61 -11.23 -14.55 -8.73
CA LEU A 61 -11.31 -13.10 -8.99
C LEU A 61 -10.84 -12.72 -10.40
N ASN A 62 -9.87 -13.46 -10.97
CA ASN A 62 -9.43 -13.25 -12.35
C ASN A 62 -10.54 -13.60 -13.34
N ASN A 63 -11.20 -14.75 -13.17
CA ASN A 63 -12.29 -15.15 -14.05
C ASN A 63 -13.49 -14.19 -13.95
N LEU A 64 -13.77 -13.67 -12.75
CA LEU A 64 -14.80 -12.65 -12.55
C LEU A 64 -14.42 -11.30 -13.17
N ALA A 65 -13.14 -10.92 -13.11
CA ALA A 65 -12.62 -9.71 -13.74
C ALA A 65 -12.69 -9.79 -15.27
N ASP A 66 -12.30 -10.93 -15.84
CA ASP A 66 -12.38 -11.16 -17.29
C ASP A 66 -13.84 -11.15 -17.76
N ARG A 67 -14.75 -11.77 -16.98
CA ARG A 67 -16.20 -11.74 -17.25
C ARG A 67 -16.79 -10.33 -17.13
N LEU A 68 -16.35 -9.54 -16.15
CA LEU A 68 -16.75 -8.13 -16.04
C LEU A 68 -16.28 -7.33 -17.27
N GLY A 69 -15.07 -7.61 -17.76
CA GLY A 69 -14.58 -7.04 -19.01
C GLY A 69 -15.44 -7.40 -20.21
N THR A 70 -15.87 -8.67 -20.36
CA THR A 70 -16.84 -9.06 -21.39
C THR A 70 -18.13 -8.25 -21.29
N PHE A 71 -18.69 -8.13 -20.08
CA PHE A 71 -19.93 -7.42 -19.85
C PHE A 71 -19.83 -5.93 -20.19
N LEU A 72 -18.80 -5.25 -19.70
CA LEU A 72 -18.63 -3.81 -19.93
C LEU A 72 -18.22 -3.50 -21.38
N LEU A 73 -17.21 -4.20 -21.90
CA LEU A 73 -16.55 -3.82 -23.15
C LEU A 73 -17.19 -4.41 -24.40
N TYR A 74 -18.04 -5.44 -24.27
CA TYR A 74 -18.70 -6.08 -25.41
C TYR A 74 -20.22 -5.95 -25.32
N GLU A 75 -20.82 -6.26 -24.18
CA GLU A 75 -22.29 -6.21 -24.04
C GLU A 75 -22.82 -4.77 -23.89
N LEU A 76 -22.03 -3.86 -23.29
CA LEU A 76 -22.43 -2.47 -23.01
C LEU A 76 -21.55 -1.42 -23.71
N SER A 77 -20.91 -1.80 -24.83
CA SER A 77 -19.96 -0.95 -25.56
C SER A 77 -20.56 0.25 -26.31
N ASP A 78 -21.89 0.36 -26.32
CA ASP A 78 -22.63 1.39 -27.07
C ASP A 78 -22.69 2.75 -26.37
N ALA A 79 -22.28 2.84 -25.09
CA ALA A 79 -22.38 4.07 -24.32
C ALA A 79 -21.39 4.17 -23.15
N PRO A 80 -21.11 5.39 -22.64
CA PRO A 80 -20.32 5.54 -21.44
C PRO A 80 -20.99 4.88 -20.23
N THR A 81 -20.17 4.50 -19.25
CA THR A 81 -20.58 3.66 -18.13
C THR A 81 -20.10 4.25 -16.80
N VAL A 82 -21.00 4.27 -15.83
CA VAL A 82 -20.71 4.48 -14.40
C VAL A 82 -20.79 3.12 -13.71
N VAL A 83 -19.71 2.71 -13.04
CA VAL A 83 -19.66 1.43 -12.32
C VAL A 83 -19.88 1.68 -10.84
N VAL A 84 -20.81 0.96 -10.23
CA VAL A 84 -21.09 1.02 -8.80
C VAL A 84 -20.87 -0.35 -8.18
N THR A 85 -20.06 -0.42 -7.13
CA THR A 85 -19.59 -1.68 -6.57
C THR A 85 -19.87 -1.78 -5.08
N HIS A 86 -20.05 -3.01 -4.58
CA HIS A 86 -20.21 -3.28 -3.17
C HIS A 86 -19.35 -4.45 -2.72
N SER A 87 -18.77 -4.34 -1.52
CA SER A 87 -17.97 -5.41 -0.91
C SER A 87 -16.90 -5.92 -1.90
N MET A 88 -16.80 -7.23 -2.13
CA MET A 88 -15.82 -7.81 -3.06
C MET A 88 -16.00 -7.43 -4.55
N GLY A 89 -17.14 -6.85 -4.95
CA GLY A 89 -17.33 -6.32 -6.31
C GLY A 89 -16.31 -5.24 -6.66
N GLY A 90 -15.84 -4.50 -5.66
CA GLY A 90 -14.77 -3.51 -5.81
C GLY A 90 -13.40 -4.13 -6.13
N LEU A 91 -13.11 -5.33 -5.62
CA LEU A 91 -11.89 -6.05 -5.95
C LEU A 91 -11.94 -6.60 -7.38
N ILE A 92 -13.09 -7.12 -7.79
CA ILE A 92 -13.31 -7.60 -9.17
C ILE A 92 -13.06 -6.45 -10.16
N THR A 93 -13.62 -5.27 -9.86
CA THR A 93 -13.49 -4.07 -10.69
C THR A 93 -12.04 -3.58 -10.74
N GLN A 94 -11.35 -3.48 -9.59
CA GLN A 94 -9.93 -3.09 -9.56
C GLN A 94 -9.04 -4.09 -10.31
N ARG A 95 -9.31 -5.39 -10.17
CA ARG A 95 -8.59 -6.46 -10.88
C ARG A 95 -8.76 -6.33 -12.38
N PHE A 96 -9.99 -6.08 -12.84
CA PHE A 96 -10.30 -5.85 -14.25
C PHE A 96 -9.50 -4.66 -14.80
N LEU A 97 -9.52 -3.51 -14.12
CA LEU A 97 -8.74 -2.33 -14.53
C LEU A 97 -7.24 -2.62 -14.61
N ALA A 98 -6.67 -3.19 -13.55
CA ALA A 98 -5.24 -3.48 -13.50
C ALA A 98 -4.79 -4.46 -14.59
N ARG A 99 -5.62 -5.47 -14.92
CA ARG A 99 -5.34 -6.42 -16.01
C ARG A 99 -5.38 -5.73 -17.37
N MET A 100 -6.41 -4.94 -17.64
CA MET A 100 -6.54 -4.20 -18.89
C MET A 100 -5.33 -3.28 -19.14
N LEU A 101 -4.87 -2.57 -18.10
CA LEU A 101 -3.70 -1.67 -18.21
C LEU A 101 -2.38 -2.43 -18.29
N LYS A 102 -2.27 -3.59 -17.63
CA LYS A 102 -1.10 -4.47 -17.77
C LYS A 102 -0.97 -5.02 -19.19
N ASP A 103 -2.10 -5.26 -19.84
CA ASP A 103 -2.17 -5.82 -21.19
C ASP A 103 -2.16 -4.73 -22.30
N ASP A 104 -1.80 -3.48 -21.96
CA ASP A 104 -1.76 -2.33 -22.89
C ASP A 104 -3.14 -2.00 -23.54
N ARG A 105 -4.25 -2.29 -22.84
CA ARG A 105 -5.64 -2.07 -23.30
C ARG A 105 -6.36 -0.92 -22.60
N GLY A 106 -5.61 0.07 -22.09
CA GLY A 106 -6.14 1.24 -21.40
C GLY A 106 -7.12 2.08 -22.22
N GLU A 107 -6.95 2.14 -23.54
CA GLU A 107 -7.87 2.89 -24.41
C GLU A 107 -9.29 2.32 -24.40
N GLU A 108 -9.47 1.02 -24.21
CA GLU A 108 -10.78 0.38 -24.14
C GLU A 108 -11.56 0.76 -22.87
N LEU A 109 -10.85 1.24 -21.84
CA LEU A 109 -11.44 1.69 -20.57
C LEU A 109 -12.03 3.11 -20.66
N ARG A 110 -11.79 3.85 -21.75
CA ARG A 110 -12.29 5.23 -21.96
C ARG A 110 -13.80 5.39 -21.78
N GLN A 111 -14.57 4.31 -21.98
CA GLN A 111 -16.02 4.33 -21.78
C GLN A 111 -16.42 4.42 -20.29
N ILE A 112 -15.52 4.10 -19.36
CA ILE A 112 -15.82 4.13 -17.92
C ILE A 112 -15.57 5.53 -17.38
N GLU A 113 -16.63 6.29 -17.10
CA GLU A 113 -16.56 7.70 -16.70
C GLU A 113 -16.40 7.89 -15.19
N ARG A 114 -16.85 6.92 -14.40
CA ARG A 114 -16.88 7.01 -12.94
C ARG A 114 -16.97 5.64 -12.29
N ILE A 115 -16.32 5.49 -11.15
CA ILE A 115 -16.48 4.31 -10.29
C ILE A 115 -16.85 4.76 -8.88
N VAL A 116 -17.90 4.17 -8.30
CA VAL A 116 -18.30 4.39 -6.91
C VAL A 116 -18.27 3.07 -6.17
N MET A 117 -17.55 3.03 -5.05
CA MET A 117 -17.31 1.81 -4.27
C MET A 117 -17.91 1.93 -2.89
N TYR A 118 -18.79 1.03 -2.48
CA TYR A 118 -19.41 1.00 -1.16
C TYR A 118 -18.93 -0.20 -0.35
N ALA A 119 -18.31 0.06 0.81
CA ALA A 119 -17.79 -0.99 1.69
C ALA A 119 -16.87 -1.99 0.97
N CYS A 120 -16.17 -1.54 -0.06
CA CYS A 120 -15.23 -2.36 -0.82
C CYS A 120 -13.87 -2.33 -0.16
N PRO A 121 -13.20 -3.48 0.03
CA PRO A 121 -11.92 -3.46 0.68
C PRO A 121 -10.82 -2.98 -0.27
N ASN A 122 -10.07 -1.96 0.18
CA ASN A 122 -9.02 -1.29 -0.57
C ASN A 122 -7.70 -1.42 0.21
N PHE A 123 -7.13 -2.62 0.17
CA PHE A 123 -6.06 -3.08 1.05
C PHE A 123 -4.68 -2.45 0.77
N GLY A 124 -4.06 -1.88 1.80
CA GLY A 124 -2.63 -1.49 1.77
C GLY A 124 -1.68 -2.64 2.15
N SER A 125 -0.57 -2.32 2.84
CA SER A 125 0.53 -3.25 3.17
C SER A 125 0.13 -4.49 4.00
N ASP A 126 -1.03 -4.47 4.66
CA ASP A 126 -1.55 -5.58 5.47
C ASP A 126 -2.59 -6.46 4.73
N TYR A 127 -2.53 -6.49 3.39
CA TYR A 127 -3.47 -7.22 2.51
C TYR A 127 -3.81 -8.63 3.03
N GLN A 128 -2.80 -9.46 3.30
CA GLN A 128 -3.00 -10.86 3.68
C GLN A 128 -3.69 -11.03 5.04
N ARG A 129 -3.33 -10.21 6.04
CA ARG A 129 -3.93 -10.25 7.37
C ARG A 129 -5.37 -9.75 7.31
N THR A 130 -5.58 -8.63 6.65
CA THR A 130 -6.90 -8.00 6.50
C THR A 130 -7.86 -8.88 5.71
N MET A 131 -7.38 -9.51 4.62
CA MET A 131 -8.15 -10.50 3.87
C MET A 131 -8.52 -11.71 4.73
N ARG A 132 -7.57 -12.24 5.50
CA ARG A 132 -7.83 -13.37 6.41
C ARG A 132 -8.88 -13.03 7.45
N ASP A 133 -8.82 -11.83 8.04
CA ASP A 133 -9.78 -11.38 9.04
C ASP A 133 -11.16 -11.08 8.42
N LEU A 134 -11.19 -10.50 7.22
CA LEU A 134 -12.42 -10.27 6.44
C LEU A 134 -13.13 -11.59 6.13
N VAL A 135 -12.40 -12.57 5.60
CA VAL A 135 -12.88 -13.91 5.24
C VAL A 135 -13.41 -14.65 6.48
N ARG A 136 -12.71 -14.55 7.62
CA ARG A 136 -13.16 -15.10 8.90
C ARG A 136 -14.44 -14.43 9.39
N THR A 137 -14.53 -13.10 9.30
CA THR A 137 -15.68 -12.31 9.75
C THR A 137 -16.92 -12.60 8.89
N LEU A 138 -16.73 -12.80 7.59
CA LEU A 138 -17.77 -13.22 6.64
C LEU A 138 -18.15 -14.72 6.76
N GLY A 139 -17.53 -15.46 7.68
CA GLY A 139 -17.94 -16.83 7.99
C GLY A 139 -17.43 -17.91 7.01
N TRP A 140 -16.39 -17.61 6.23
CA TRP A 140 -15.74 -18.53 5.31
C TRP A 140 -14.73 -19.41 6.10
N ARG A 141 -14.94 -20.74 6.14
CA ARG A 141 -14.25 -21.66 7.08
C ARG A 141 -13.67 -22.94 6.45
N ASN A 142 -13.69 -23.11 5.13
CA ASN A 142 -13.36 -24.40 4.51
C ASN A 142 -11.83 -24.51 4.21
N PRO A 143 -11.11 -25.53 4.72
CA PRO A 143 -9.66 -25.67 4.52
C PRO A 143 -9.23 -25.92 3.07
N GLN A 144 -10.05 -26.61 2.26
CA GLN A 144 -9.82 -26.79 0.82
C GLN A 144 -10.11 -25.53 0.00
N GLU A 145 -10.85 -24.56 0.55
CA GLU A 145 -11.13 -23.26 -0.08
C GLU A 145 -10.15 -22.17 0.38
N ALA A 146 -9.21 -22.48 1.29
CA ALA A 146 -8.10 -21.60 1.61
C ALA A 146 -7.14 -21.43 0.41
N GLU A 147 -7.16 -22.34 -0.55
CA GLU A 147 -6.51 -22.20 -1.86
C GLU A 147 -7.26 -21.24 -2.82
N LEU A 148 -8.54 -20.93 -2.54
CA LEU A 148 -9.35 -19.93 -3.25
C LEU A 148 -9.25 -18.53 -2.62
N LEU A 149 -8.61 -18.40 -1.45
CA LEU A 149 -8.02 -17.12 -1.07
C LEU A 149 -7.04 -16.76 -2.19
N PRO A 150 -7.01 -15.52 -2.69
CA PRO A 150 -6.00 -15.09 -3.64
C PRO A 150 -4.63 -15.13 -2.95
N LEU A 151 -4.04 -16.33 -2.87
CA LEU A 151 -2.72 -16.65 -2.35
C LEU A 151 -1.69 -16.69 -3.50
N THR A 152 -2.09 -16.37 -4.72
CA THR A 152 -1.21 -16.49 -5.89
C THR A 152 -0.94 -15.21 -6.66
N GLU A 153 -1.68 -14.09 -6.49
CA GLU A 153 -1.35 -12.86 -7.24
C GLU A 153 -1.61 -11.56 -6.44
N ASN A 154 -0.58 -10.73 -6.37
CA ASN A 154 -0.39 -9.58 -5.49
C ASN A 154 -1.53 -8.56 -5.51
N GLY A 155 -2.44 -8.59 -4.53
CA GLY A 155 -3.47 -7.55 -4.38
C GLY A 155 -2.91 -6.14 -4.19
N MET A 156 -1.66 -6.02 -3.70
CA MET A 156 -0.92 -4.75 -3.66
C MET A 156 -0.60 -4.22 -5.06
N GLU A 157 -0.18 -5.09 -6.01
CA GLU A 157 0.12 -4.67 -7.39
C GLU A 157 -1.14 -4.16 -8.10
N VAL A 158 -2.28 -4.80 -7.84
CA VAL A 158 -3.58 -4.35 -8.39
C VAL A 158 -3.94 -2.97 -7.86
N GLN A 159 -3.83 -2.76 -6.55
CA GLN A 159 -4.16 -1.47 -5.96
C GLN A 159 -3.17 -0.38 -6.41
N GLU A 160 -1.87 -0.69 -6.49
CA GLU A 160 -0.85 0.22 -6.98
C GLU A 160 -1.13 0.62 -8.44
N ALA A 161 -1.40 -0.34 -9.31
CA ALA A 161 -1.74 -0.08 -10.72
C ALA A 161 -2.99 0.81 -10.83
N VAL A 162 -4.04 0.56 -10.04
CA VAL A 162 -5.24 1.42 -10.05
C VAL A 162 -4.92 2.82 -9.53
N LEU A 163 -4.15 2.98 -8.46
CA LEU A 163 -3.84 4.30 -7.93
C LEU A 163 -2.94 5.11 -8.88
N ASP A 164 -1.92 4.47 -9.44
CA ASP A 164 -0.93 5.12 -10.30
C ASP A 164 -1.49 5.39 -11.71
N ARG A 165 -2.07 4.36 -12.33
CA ARG A 165 -2.43 4.36 -13.75
C ARG A 165 -3.91 4.67 -14.02
N VAL A 166 -4.74 4.76 -12.98
CA VAL A 166 -6.17 5.14 -13.12
C VAL A 166 -6.49 6.41 -12.36
N VAL A 167 -6.21 6.45 -11.05
CA VAL A 167 -6.61 7.58 -10.20
C VAL A 167 -5.71 8.80 -10.40
N ARG A 168 -4.40 8.59 -10.56
CA ARG A 168 -3.41 9.67 -10.78
C ARG A 168 -3.09 9.93 -12.25
N ALA A 169 -3.58 9.09 -13.15
CA ALA A 169 -3.38 9.29 -14.57
C ALA A 169 -3.99 10.62 -15.03
N THR A 170 -3.29 11.33 -15.90
CA THR A 170 -3.73 12.60 -16.50
C THR A 170 -4.11 12.47 -17.97
N GLU A 171 -3.66 11.40 -18.62
CA GLU A 171 -3.84 11.15 -20.06
C GLU A 171 -4.32 9.73 -20.29
N HIS A 172 -5.13 9.54 -21.34
CA HIS A 172 -5.60 8.23 -21.75
C HIS A 172 -4.68 7.64 -22.82
N ASP A 173 -4.00 6.54 -22.49
CA ASP A 173 -3.15 5.80 -23.41
C ASP A 173 -3.34 4.27 -23.23
N LYS A 174 -2.36 3.48 -23.67
CA LYS A 174 -2.41 2.03 -23.62
C LYS A 174 -2.30 1.46 -22.21
N ASP A 175 -1.63 2.13 -21.28
CA ASP A 175 -1.38 1.64 -19.93
C ASP A 175 -1.84 2.58 -18.81
N HIS A 176 -2.42 3.74 -19.16
CA HIS A 176 -3.02 4.73 -18.27
C HIS A 176 -4.42 5.14 -18.75
N CYS A 177 -5.37 5.22 -17.82
CA CYS A 177 -6.74 5.64 -18.11
C CYS A 177 -7.32 6.44 -16.91
N PRO A 178 -7.36 7.78 -16.99
CA PRO A 178 -7.90 8.64 -15.93
C PRO A 178 -9.36 8.30 -15.63
N ILE A 179 -9.63 7.68 -14.49
CA ILE A 179 -10.99 7.41 -14.01
C ILE A 179 -11.08 7.82 -12.55
N LYS A 180 -12.05 8.68 -12.24
CA LYS A 180 -12.33 9.08 -10.86
C LYS A 180 -13.03 7.92 -10.13
N ILE A 181 -12.44 7.48 -9.03
CA ILE A 181 -12.95 6.41 -8.16
C ILE A 181 -13.30 7.00 -6.79
N ILE A 182 -14.55 6.87 -6.37
CA ILE A 182 -15.03 7.30 -5.05
C ILE A 182 -15.15 6.10 -4.13
N ALA A 183 -14.43 6.12 -3.00
CA ALA A 183 -14.42 5.06 -2.00
C ALA A 183 -15.25 5.44 -0.77
N CYS A 184 -16.37 4.74 -0.56
CA CYS A 184 -17.33 5.00 0.50
C CYS A 184 -17.23 3.95 1.63
N ALA A 185 -17.18 4.42 2.87
CA ALA A 185 -17.22 3.60 4.08
C ALA A 185 -18.54 3.77 4.83
N GLY A 186 -19.03 2.71 5.48
CA GLY A 186 -20.15 2.80 6.42
C GLY A 186 -19.66 3.15 7.82
N VAL A 187 -20.31 4.10 8.50
CA VAL A 187 -19.98 4.49 9.89
C VAL A 187 -20.11 3.32 10.87
N GLU A 188 -21.03 2.38 10.61
CA GLU A 188 -21.30 1.22 11.45
C GLU A 188 -20.66 -0.07 10.90
N ASP A 189 -19.92 0.00 9.78
CA ASP A 189 -19.32 -1.17 9.15
C ASP A 189 -18.16 -1.74 9.99
N ARG A 190 -18.39 -2.95 10.52
CA ARG A 190 -17.41 -3.72 11.30
C ARG A 190 -16.65 -4.75 10.46
N VAL A 191 -17.10 -5.01 9.24
CA VAL A 191 -16.55 -5.98 8.29
C VAL A 191 -15.48 -5.31 7.44
N VAL A 192 -15.82 -4.21 6.77
CA VAL A 192 -14.90 -3.37 6.02
C VAL A 192 -14.86 -2.00 6.69
N LYS A 193 -14.03 -1.90 7.74
CA LYS A 193 -13.84 -0.65 8.49
C LYS A 193 -13.38 0.48 7.57
N ALA A 194 -13.68 1.72 7.94
CA ALA A 194 -13.41 2.90 7.11
C ALA A 194 -11.96 2.99 6.57
N HIS A 195 -10.94 2.68 7.37
CA HIS A 195 -9.55 2.68 6.88
C HIS A 195 -9.27 1.62 5.79
N ILE A 196 -10.01 0.50 5.79
CA ILE A 196 -9.95 -0.54 4.76
C ILE A 196 -10.76 -0.11 3.54
N ALA A 197 -11.96 0.45 3.75
CA ALA A 197 -12.81 0.93 2.67
C ALA A 197 -12.20 2.11 1.92
N HIS A 198 -11.54 3.04 2.62
CA HIS A 198 -10.86 4.19 2.01
C HIS A 198 -9.51 3.81 1.41
N GLY A 199 -8.80 2.87 2.00
CA GLY A 199 -7.48 2.45 1.54
C GLY A 199 -6.52 3.63 1.34
N LEU A 200 -5.80 3.59 0.23
CA LEU A 200 -4.85 4.63 -0.18
C LEU A 200 -5.44 5.63 -1.21
N PHE A 201 -6.76 5.61 -1.47
CA PHE A 201 -7.39 6.59 -2.37
C PHE A 201 -7.18 8.02 -1.84
N PRO A 202 -7.05 9.06 -2.68
CA PRO A 202 -6.90 10.44 -2.21
C PRO A 202 -8.05 10.91 -1.31
N ALA A 203 -7.81 11.89 -0.43
CA ALA A 203 -8.80 12.34 0.55
C ALA A 203 -10.09 12.86 -0.11
N GLU A 204 -9.95 13.57 -1.23
CA GLU A 204 -11.02 14.08 -2.09
C GLU A 204 -11.91 12.98 -2.69
N ASN A 205 -11.41 11.75 -2.74
CA ASN A 205 -12.11 10.57 -3.25
C ASN A 205 -12.74 9.70 -2.15
N ARG A 206 -12.54 10.03 -0.87
CA ARG A 206 -13.07 9.26 0.26
C ARG A 206 -14.40 9.84 0.74
N ARG A 207 -15.34 8.97 1.08
CA ARG A 207 -16.62 9.36 1.69
C ARG A 207 -16.98 8.41 2.83
N THR A 208 -17.74 8.92 3.79
CA THR A 208 -18.32 8.11 4.86
C THR A 208 -19.81 8.35 4.89
N VAL A 209 -20.60 7.29 5.00
CA VAL A 209 -22.06 7.29 4.95
C VAL A 209 -22.66 6.45 6.06
N ASP A 210 -23.96 6.61 6.26
CA ASP A 210 -24.71 5.86 7.27
C ASP A 210 -24.85 4.39 6.88
N GLY A 211 -24.90 3.53 7.89
CA GLY A 211 -25.11 2.09 7.73
C GLY A 211 -23.87 1.23 7.98
N ASP A 212 -24.15 -0.07 8.07
CA ASP A 212 -23.18 -1.14 8.22
C ASP A 212 -22.81 -1.78 6.86
N HIS A 213 -22.08 -2.89 6.89
CA HIS A 213 -21.59 -3.56 5.68
C HIS A 213 -22.69 -3.85 4.65
N SER A 214 -23.90 -4.21 5.09
CA SER A 214 -24.99 -4.61 4.18
C SER A 214 -25.99 -3.48 3.95
N SER A 215 -26.24 -2.65 4.96
CA SER A 215 -27.21 -1.56 4.89
C SER A 215 -26.69 -0.28 4.24
N ILE A 216 -25.36 -0.14 4.05
CA ILE A 216 -24.74 0.98 3.33
C ILE A 216 -25.28 1.18 1.90
N ILE A 217 -25.76 0.11 1.25
CA ILE A 217 -26.36 0.15 -0.09
C ILE A 217 -27.89 0.06 -0.07
N GLN A 218 -28.51 0.00 1.11
CA GLN A 218 -29.97 -0.03 1.24
C GLN A 218 -30.49 1.39 1.33
N VAL A 219 -31.05 1.87 0.23
CA VAL A 219 -31.54 3.23 0.05
C VAL A 219 -32.99 3.32 0.52
N SER A 220 -33.14 3.68 1.79
CA SER A 220 -34.41 4.06 2.44
C SER A 220 -34.37 5.54 2.80
N ASP A 221 -35.53 6.16 3.09
CA ASP A 221 -35.61 7.61 3.33
C ASP A 221 -34.69 8.10 4.48
N ASP A 222 -34.42 7.25 5.47
CA ASP A 222 -33.49 7.50 6.59
C ASP A 222 -32.01 7.20 6.24
N LYS A 223 -31.73 6.59 5.08
CA LYS A 223 -30.39 6.17 4.63
C LYS A 223 -30.04 6.66 3.22
N LEU A 224 -30.43 7.88 2.90
CA LEU A 224 -30.19 8.49 1.58
C LEU A 224 -28.74 8.96 1.35
N SER A 225 -27.85 8.95 2.36
CA SER A 225 -26.49 9.49 2.23
C SER A 225 -25.67 8.77 1.14
N ALA A 226 -25.80 7.44 1.04
CA ALA A 226 -25.19 6.67 -0.05
C ALA A 226 -25.72 7.07 -1.43
N TYR A 227 -27.05 7.16 -1.58
CA TYR A 227 -27.68 7.55 -2.85
C TYR A 227 -27.32 8.98 -3.26
N ARG A 228 -27.27 9.93 -2.31
CA ARG A 228 -26.89 11.32 -2.59
C ARG A 228 -25.46 11.44 -3.13
N ILE A 229 -24.53 10.63 -2.63
CA ILE A 229 -23.16 10.58 -3.17
C ILE A 229 -23.18 10.07 -4.60
N PHE A 230 -23.85 8.94 -4.84
CA PHE A 230 -24.00 8.40 -6.19
C PHE A 230 -24.63 9.45 -7.14
N ARG A 231 -25.73 10.08 -6.73
CA ARG A 231 -26.46 11.08 -7.52
C ARG A 231 -25.55 12.25 -7.90
N LYS A 232 -24.75 12.76 -6.96
CA LYS A 232 -23.78 13.82 -7.22
C LYS A 232 -22.74 13.40 -8.26
N GLU A 233 -22.18 12.21 -8.12
CA GLU A 233 -21.17 11.71 -9.07
C GLU A 233 -21.78 11.42 -10.45
N LEU A 234 -23.05 10.99 -10.50
CA LEU A 234 -23.82 10.84 -11.73
C LEU A 234 -24.09 12.19 -12.41
N ASP A 235 -24.46 13.22 -11.66
CA ASP A 235 -24.65 14.58 -12.18
C ASP A 235 -23.38 15.16 -12.80
N GLU A 236 -22.22 14.92 -12.17
CA GLU A 236 -20.92 15.35 -12.72
C GLU A 236 -20.62 14.70 -14.08
N VAL A 237 -21.09 13.47 -14.31
CA VAL A 237 -20.94 12.75 -15.59
C VAL A 237 -21.96 13.23 -16.62
N LEU A 238 -23.20 13.50 -16.20
CA LEU A 238 -24.28 13.97 -17.07
C LEU A 238 -24.11 15.44 -17.49
N ALA A 239 -23.39 16.25 -16.71
CA ALA A 239 -23.17 17.66 -17.00
C ALA A 239 -22.58 17.85 -18.42
N PRO A 240 -23.06 18.84 -19.21
CA PRO A 240 -22.55 19.09 -20.54
C PRO A 240 -21.03 19.36 -20.49
N ARG A 241 -20.24 18.51 -21.14
CA ARG A 241 -18.81 18.78 -21.39
C ARG A 241 -18.72 20.10 -22.17
N ARG A 242 -18.46 21.21 -21.48
CA ARG A 242 -18.10 22.48 -22.14
C ARG A 242 -16.93 22.17 -23.06
N ASN A 243 -17.09 22.48 -24.35
CA ASN A 243 -16.05 22.34 -25.37
C ASN A 243 -14.66 22.64 -24.77
N SER A 244 -13.79 21.64 -24.84
CA SER A 244 -12.35 21.76 -24.67
C SER A 244 -11.76 22.56 -25.83
N SER A 245 -12.20 23.81 -26.01
CA SER A 245 -11.44 24.83 -26.70
C SER A 245 -10.52 25.48 -25.67
N VAL A 246 -9.25 25.11 -25.72
CA VAL A 246 -8.10 25.85 -25.17
C VAL A 246 -8.46 26.67 -23.93
N ALA A 247 -8.67 26.01 -22.80
CA ALA A 247 -8.57 26.69 -21.52
C ALA A 247 -7.10 27.09 -21.38
N ARG A 248 -6.84 28.41 -21.51
CA ARG A 248 -5.62 29.03 -20.97
C ARG A 248 -5.30 28.38 -19.63
N PRO A 249 -4.03 28.06 -19.35
CA PRO A 249 -3.66 27.50 -18.05
C PRO A 249 -4.12 28.49 -17.00
N VAL A 250 -5.14 28.12 -16.23
CA VAL A 250 -5.30 28.69 -14.91
C VAL A 250 -4.07 28.18 -14.19
N VAL A 251 -3.10 29.08 -14.02
CA VAL A 251 -2.06 28.93 -13.02
C VAL A 251 -2.81 28.91 -11.69
N VAL A 252 -3.29 27.73 -11.33
CA VAL A 252 -3.42 27.36 -9.94
C VAL A 252 -1.98 27.34 -9.48
N GLU A 253 -1.56 28.40 -8.79
CA GLU A 253 -0.38 28.27 -7.95
C GLU A 253 -0.61 27.00 -7.13
N PRO A 254 0.24 25.98 -7.27
CA PRO A 254 0.07 24.78 -6.50
C PRO A 254 0.09 25.22 -5.04
N ALA A 255 -1.04 25.05 -4.34
CA ALA A 255 -0.95 24.75 -2.93
C ALA A 255 0.10 23.63 -2.85
N PRO A 256 1.18 23.79 -2.07
CA PRO A 256 2.32 22.90 -2.16
C PRO A 256 1.77 21.50 -1.98
N ALA A 257 1.84 20.72 -3.07
CA ALA A 257 1.76 19.29 -2.96
C ALA A 257 2.74 18.98 -1.83
N GLU A 258 2.28 18.29 -0.79
CA GLU A 258 3.23 17.58 0.05
C GLU A 258 3.91 16.62 -0.92
N GLN A 259 5.05 17.05 -1.45
CA GLN A 259 5.92 16.25 -2.27
C GLN A 259 6.32 15.09 -1.34
N GLU A 260 5.65 13.95 -1.43
CA GLU A 260 6.17 12.73 -0.84
C GLU A 260 7.29 12.23 -1.75
N LEU A 261 8.43 12.91 -1.59
CA LEU A 261 9.63 12.89 -2.41
C LEU A 261 10.35 11.54 -2.39
N THR A 262 11.26 11.34 -3.33
CA THR A 262 12.47 10.51 -3.18
C THR A 262 13.38 10.97 -2.02
N LEU A 263 12.94 11.87 -1.15
CA LEU A 263 13.68 12.25 0.05
C LEU A 263 13.49 11.17 1.13
N PRO A 264 14.52 10.91 1.94
CA PRO A 264 14.38 10.07 3.10
C PRO A 264 13.26 10.57 4.03
N PRO A 265 12.49 9.67 4.66
CA PRO A 265 11.36 10.03 5.53
C PRO A 265 11.86 10.58 6.89
N PHE A 266 12.54 11.73 6.89
CA PHE A 266 13.20 12.31 8.05
C PHE A 266 12.27 12.62 9.22
N GLY A 267 10.97 12.84 8.96
CA GLY A 267 9.95 12.97 10.02
C GLY A 267 9.86 11.74 10.93
N ARG A 268 10.31 10.57 10.46
CA ARG A 268 10.42 9.35 11.29
C ARG A 268 11.60 9.39 12.26
N ARG A 269 12.50 10.38 12.21
CA ARG A 269 13.62 10.62 13.16
C ARG A 269 13.22 11.32 14.47
N ASN A 270 11.93 11.35 14.79
CA ASN A 270 11.42 11.97 16.02
C ASN A 270 11.80 11.26 17.33
N THR A 271 12.43 10.07 17.25
CA THR A 271 13.04 9.39 18.40
C THR A 271 14.53 9.20 18.21
N GLN A 272 15.28 9.25 19.31
CA GLN A 272 16.71 8.97 19.30
C GLN A 272 16.97 7.51 18.91
N LEU A 273 17.96 7.28 18.05
CA LEU A 273 18.46 5.94 17.76
C LEU A 273 19.34 5.48 18.92
N VAL A 274 19.02 4.32 19.51
CA VAL A 274 19.71 3.81 20.70
C VAL A 274 20.56 2.59 20.34
N GLY A 275 21.81 2.53 20.82
CA GLY A 275 22.66 1.32 20.74
C GLY A 275 23.12 0.94 19.32
N ARG A 276 23.11 1.87 18.37
CA ARG A 276 23.46 1.59 16.94
C ARG A 276 24.70 2.34 16.45
N ASP A 277 25.45 3.00 17.33
CA ASP A 277 26.59 3.81 16.92
C ASP A 277 27.69 3.01 16.22
N GLN A 278 28.04 1.84 16.75
CA GLN A 278 29.04 0.95 16.12
C GLN A 278 28.59 0.48 14.74
N LEU A 279 27.33 0.06 14.60
CA LEU A 279 26.77 -0.41 13.33
C LEU A 279 26.71 0.73 12.31
N LEU A 280 26.37 1.96 12.73
CA LEU A 280 26.44 3.12 11.85
C LEU A 280 27.87 3.43 11.43
N SER A 281 28.84 3.35 12.35
CA SER A 281 30.26 3.51 12.00
C SER A 281 30.71 2.45 11.00
N GLU A 282 30.21 1.21 11.08
CA GLU A 282 30.52 0.14 10.13
C GLU A 282 29.86 0.34 8.75
N VAL A 283 28.61 0.80 8.72
CA VAL A 283 27.91 1.15 7.46
C VAL A 283 28.69 2.22 6.68
N PHE A 284 29.25 3.20 7.39
CA PHE A 284 30.00 4.32 6.81
C PHE A 284 31.53 4.19 6.94
N ALA A 285 32.03 3.01 7.34
CA ALA A 285 33.46 2.75 7.41
C ALA A 285 34.09 2.77 5.99
N ASP A 286 35.42 2.83 5.94
CA ASP A 286 36.21 3.02 4.71
C ASP A 286 35.61 2.29 3.50
N GLN A 287 35.19 3.11 2.53
CA GLN A 287 34.44 2.75 1.33
C GLN A 287 35.36 2.11 0.26
N SER A 288 36.64 1.91 0.58
CA SER A 288 37.64 1.28 -0.29
C SER A 288 37.34 -0.19 -0.62
N SER A 289 36.56 -0.87 0.23
CA SER A 289 36.24 -2.29 0.08
C SER A 289 34.89 -2.58 -0.60
N HIS A 290 33.81 -1.93 -0.15
CA HIS A 290 32.46 -2.12 -0.70
C HIS A 290 31.64 -0.84 -0.57
N ARG A 291 31.07 -0.37 -1.70
CA ARG A 291 30.21 0.82 -1.75
C ARG A 291 28.71 0.51 -1.62
N VAL A 292 28.38 -0.78 -1.56
CA VAL A 292 27.02 -1.26 -1.34
C VAL A 292 26.96 -1.97 0.00
N ARG A 293 26.09 -1.48 0.89
CA ARG A 293 25.86 -2.04 2.23
C ARG A 293 24.46 -2.62 2.32
N VAL A 294 24.34 -3.90 2.62
CA VAL A 294 23.06 -4.57 2.83
C VAL A 294 22.82 -4.74 4.32
N LEU A 295 21.86 -4.02 4.88
CA LEU A 295 21.37 -4.21 6.24
C LEU A 295 20.32 -5.32 6.23
N ALA A 296 20.65 -6.47 6.82
CA ALA A 296 19.76 -7.64 6.85
C ALA A 296 19.32 -8.02 8.26
N GLY A 297 18.14 -8.62 8.39
CA GLY A 297 17.68 -9.16 9.68
C GLY A 297 16.16 -9.15 9.85
N PRO A 298 15.63 -9.63 10.98
CA PRO A 298 14.19 -9.79 11.20
C PRO A 298 13.37 -8.49 11.10
N GLY A 299 12.06 -8.62 10.98
CA GLY A 299 11.12 -7.48 11.06
C GLY A 299 11.23 -6.73 12.40
N GLY A 300 11.04 -5.41 12.37
CA GLY A 300 11.09 -4.57 13.57
C GLY A 300 12.48 -4.32 14.17
N ILE A 301 13.55 -4.94 13.64
CA ILE A 301 14.91 -4.85 14.21
C ILE A 301 15.59 -3.48 14.04
N GLY A 302 15.00 -2.58 13.23
CA GLY A 302 15.47 -1.20 13.06
C GLY A 302 16.33 -0.91 11.83
N LYS A 303 16.39 -1.81 10.84
CA LYS A 303 17.19 -1.62 9.59
C LYS A 303 16.90 -0.28 8.89
N SER A 304 15.62 0.02 8.64
CA SER A 304 15.20 1.28 8.01
C SER A 304 15.53 2.50 8.88
N ARG A 305 15.56 2.36 10.22
CA ARG A 305 15.98 3.46 11.12
C ARG A 305 17.48 3.73 11.03
N ILE A 306 18.30 2.67 10.91
CA ILE A 306 19.74 2.79 10.70
C ILE A 306 20.04 3.41 9.34
N ALA A 307 19.38 2.93 8.27
CA ALA A 307 19.52 3.52 6.93
C ALA A 307 19.09 5.00 6.91
N LEU A 308 18.01 5.36 7.63
CA LEU A 308 17.54 6.74 7.73
C LEU A 308 18.51 7.66 8.49
N GLU A 309 19.14 7.16 9.54
CA GLU A 309 20.19 7.90 10.24
C GLU A 309 21.42 8.08 9.36
N GLY A 310 21.77 7.05 8.60
CA GLY A 310 22.81 7.12 7.60
C GLY A 310 22.55 8.13 6.48
N ALA A 311 21.32 8.12 5.96
CA ALA A 311 20.84 9.10 4.99
C ALA A 311 20.93 10.54 5.53
N HIS A 312 20.65 10.73 6.82
CA HIS A 312 20.79 12.03 7.46
C HIS A 312 22.25 12.50 7.47
N ARG A 313 23.17 11.66 7.96
CA ARG A 313 24.60 11.96 8.02
C ARG A 313 25.20 12.23 6.64
N ALA A 314 24.84 11.42 5.64
CA ALA A 314 25.28 11.63 4.26
C ALA A 314 24.84 13.01 3.74
N ARG A 315 23.59 13.41 4.00
CA ARG A 315 23.08 14.72 3.63
C ARG A 315 23.79 15.86 4.36
N GLU A 316 24.10 15.70 5.64
CA GLU A 316 24.88 16.69 6.41
C GLU A 316 26.30 16.87 5.88
N LEU A 317 26.89 15.80 5.33
CA LEU A 317 28.18 15.83 4.64
C LEU A 317 28.09 16.34 3.19
N GLY A 318 26.92 16.81 2.75
CA GLY A 318 26.71 17.39 1.42
C GLY A 318 26.34 16.40 0.32
N ALA A 319 26.12 15.12 0.64
CA ALA A 319 25.70 14.14 -0.35
C ALA A 319 24.23 14.33 -0.78
N LYS A 320 23.95 14.12 -2.06
CA LYS A 320 22.57 13.95 -2.54
C LYS A 320 22.04 12.60 -2.07
N VAL A 321 20.81 12.56 -1.56
CA VAL A 321 20.24 11.32 -1.03
C VAL A 321 18.90 11.02 -1.68
N TRP A 322 18.78 9.81 -2.21
CA TRP A 322 17.54 9.29 -2.75
C TRP A 322 17.08 8.07 -1.95
N TRP A 323 15.80 8.06 -1.57
CA TRP A 323 15.16 6.99 -0.83
C TRP A 323 14.11 6.31 -1.70
N VAL A 324 14.38 5.07 -2.06
CA VAL A 324 13.55 4.22 -2.90
C VAL A 324 12.97 3.12 -2.04
N SER A 325 11.66 3.16 -1.83
CA SER A 325 10.97 2.02 -1.23
C SER A 325 10.70 0.97 -2.29
N MET A 326 11.00 -0.29 -1.97
CA MET A 326 10.94 -1.42 -2.90
C MET A 326 9.52 -1.83 -3.29
N ASP A 327 8.51 -1.34 -2.59
CA ASP A 327 7.11 -1.46 -2.98
C ASP A 327 6.81 -0.66 -4.26
N ARG A 328 7.53 0.45 -4.50
CA ARG A 328 7.31 1.39 -5.60
C ARG A 328 8.55 1.60 -6.48
N ILE A 329 9.44 0.61 -6.59
CA ILE A 329 10.78 0.75 -7.20
C ILE A 329 10.76 1.43 -8.57
N ASN A 330 9.88 1.05 -9.50
CA ASN A 330 9.86 1.62 -10.86
C ASN A 330 9.46 3.10 -10.87
N SER A 331 8.43 3.50 -10.12
CA SER A 331 8.00 4.91 -10.05
C SER A 331 9.02 5.76 -9.32
N ARG A 332 9.59 5.27 -8.21
CA ARG A 332 10.62 5.98 -7.45
C ARG A 332 11.94 6.10 -8.21
N MET A 333 12.35 5.08 -8.96
CA MET A 333 13.54 5.19 -9.82
C MET A 333 13.33 6.14 -11.00
N ARG A 334 12.08 6.30 -11.48
CA ARG A 334 11.74 7.34 -12.48
C ARG A 334 11.88 8.74 -11.89
N GLU A 335 11.38 8.96 -10.67
CA GLU A 335 11.59 10.21 -9.95
C GLU A 335 13.09 10.46 -9.70
N VAL A 336 13.89 9.43 -9.39
CA VAL A 336 15.36 9.56 -9.30
C VAL A 336 15.95 10.00 -10.64
N ALA A 337 15.52 9.41 -11.75
CA ALA A 337 15.96 9.82 -13.10
C ALA A 337 15.65 11.30 -13.39
N GLU A 338 14.48 11.78 -12.99
CA GLU A 338 14.11 13.20 -13.11
C GLU A 338 15.01 14.10 -12.25
N HIS A 339 15.30 13.71 -11.01
CA HIS A 339 16.23 14.45 -10.13
C HIS A 339 17.71 14.37 -10.54
N LEU A 340 18.04 13.45 -11.44
CA LEU A 340 19.35 13.36 -12.07
C LEU A 340 19.46 14.28 -13.30
N ASP A 341 18.45 15.12 -13.55
CA ASP A 341 18.36 16.07 -14.66
C ASP A 341 18.45 15.37 -16.04
N MET A 342 17.98 14.12 -16.12
CA MET A 342 17.94 13.37 -17.38
C MET A 342 16.92 13.98 -18.35
N PRO A 343 17.18 13.94 -19.67
CA PRO A 343 16.21 14.38 -20.66
C PRO A 343 14.92 13.56 -20.57
N GLN A 344 13.77 14.25 -20.52
CA GLN A 344 12.44 13.61 -20.42
C GLN A 344 12.17 12.56 -21.50
N LEU A 345 12.70 12.78 -22.70
CA LEU A 345 12.61 11.81 -23.80
C LEU A 345 13.36 10.51 -23.48
N GLU A 346 14.53 10.57 -22.84
CA GLU A 346 15.28 9.36 -22.47
C GLU A 346 14.58 8.58 -21.35
N ILE A 347 14.02 9.29 -20.37
CA ILE A 347 13.19 8.71 -19.31
C ILE A 347 11.98 8.00 -19.93
N ALA A 348 11.24 8.67 -20.81
CA ALA A 348 10.07 8.10 -21.47
C ALA A 348 10.42 6.86 -22.31
N ARG A 349 11.54 6.88 -23.04
CA ARG A 349 12.02 5.72 -23.81
C ARG A 349 12.40 4.54 -22.91
N ALA A 350 13.06 4.81 -21.79
CA ALA A 350 13.50 3.77 -20.88
C ALA A 350 12.32 3.11 -20.14
N TRP A 351 11.36 3.90 -19.64
CA TRP A 351 10.15 3.37 -19.00
C TRP A 351 9.11 2.85 -20.00
N GLY A 352 9.20 3.24 -21.27
CA GLY A 352 8.43 2.67 -22.39
C GLY A 352 9.04 1.39 -23.00
N GLY A 353 10.10 0.83 -22.41
CA GLY A 353 10.70 -0.44 -22.83
C GLY A 353 11.65 -0.38 -24.03
N GLN A 354 11.95 0.82 -24.53
CA GLN A 354 12.87 1.01 -25.68
C GLN A 354 14.34 0.98 -25.25
N ARG A 355 14.60 1.17 -23.95
CA ARG A 355 15.92 1.11 -23.32
C ARG A 355 15.76 0.55 -21.91
N SER A 356 16.78 -0.13 -21.41
CA SER A 356 16.83 -0.56 -20.01
C SER A 356 16.89 0.66 -19.08
N ALA A 357 15.85 0.84 -18.26
CA ALA A 357 15.78 1.90 -17.26
C ALA A 357 16.87 1.79 -16.18
N PRO A 358 17.20 0.60 -15.64
CA PRO A 358 18.36 0.45 -14.76
C PRO A 358 19.66 0.91 -15.40
N ASP A 359 19.91 0.54 -16.67
CA ASP A 359 21.14 0.94 -17.36
C ASP A 359 21.25 2.46 -17.52
N LEU A 360 20.15 3.11 -17.90
CA LEU A 360 20.10 4.57 -18.04
C LEU A 360 20.37 5.26 -16.69
N VAL A 361 19.70 4.83 -15.62
CA VAL A 361 19.87 5.47 -14.30
C VAL A 361 21.31 5.33 -13.80
N TRP A 362 21.87 4.13 -13.93
CA TRP A 362 23.24 3.86 -13.49
C TRP A 362 24.30 4.57 -14.33
N GLU A 363 24.05 4.82 -15.61
CA GLU A 363 24.94 5.65 -16.45
C GLU A 363 25.08 7.06 -15.86
N TYR A 364 23.97 7.73 -15.55
CA TYR A 364 24.02 9.09 -14.98
C TYR A 364 24.55 9.12 -13.55
N LEU A 365 24.20 8.13 -12.71
CA LEU A 365 24.74 8.04 -11.34
C LEU A 365 26.27 7.92 -11.34
N ASN A 366 26.83 7.12 -12.25
CA ASN A 366 28.28 6.94 -12.37
C ASN A 366 29.01 8.12 -13.02
N GLN A 367 28.30 9.06 -13.66
CA GLN A 367 28.89 10.28 -14.20
C GLN A 367 28.92 11.44 -13.17
N ARG A 368 28.27 11.28 -12.01
CA ARG A 368 28.20 12.34 -11.01
C ARG A 368 29.51 12.57 -10.27
N ALA A 369 29.96 13.82 -10.29
CA ALA A 369 31.10 14.28 -9.51
C ALA A 369 30.73 14.56 -8.03
N GLU A 370 29.48 14.92 -7.73
CA GLU A 370 29.07 15.16 -6.35
C GLU A 370 28.84 13.85 -5.58
N PRO A 371 29.10 13.81 -4.26
CA PRO A 371 28.76 12.67 -3.42
C PRO A 371 27.26 12.37 -3.45
N TRP A 372 26.91 11.09 -3.47
CA TRP A 372 25.52 10.66 -3.44
C TRP A 372 25.30 9.34 -2.71
N LEU A 373 24.08 9.17 -2.20
CA LEU A 373 23.61 7.97 -1.52
C LEU A 373 22.24 7.57 -2.09
N LEU A 374 22.14 6.32 -2.54
CA LEU A 374 20.88 5.69 -2.93
C LEU A 374 20.48 4.65 -1.87
N VAL A 375 19.27 4.76 -1.32
CA VAL A 375 18.74 3.81 -0.35
C VAL A 375 17.62 3.00 -0.97
N PHE A 376 17.76 1.68 -1.01
CA PHE A 376 16.67 0.74 -1.30
C PHE A 376 16.11 0.19 0.01
N ASP A 377 14.94 0.66 0.42
CA ASP A 377 14.29 0.24 1.66
C ASP A 377 13.26 -0.85 1.42
N ASN A 378 13.23 -1.87 2.29
CA ASN A 378 12.28 -2.98 2.28
C ASN A 378 12.45 -3.96 1.10
N ALA A 379 13.69 -4.28 0.73
CA ALA A 379 14.05 -5.27 -0.29
C ALA A 379 13.88 -6.72 0.21
N ASP A 380 12.70 -7.05 0.74
CA ASP A 380 12.36 -8.37 1.27
C ASP A 380 12.23 -9.43 0.16
N ASP A 381 12.09 -9.01 -1.09
CA ASP A 381 12.30 -9.83 -2.28
C ASP A 381 13.49 -9.27 -3.09
N PRO A 382 14.73 -9.71 -2.82
CA PRO A 382 15.93 -9.19 -3.48
C PRO A 382 15.91 -9.39 -4.99
N ARG A 383 15.18 -10.38 -5.53
CA ARG A 383 15.14 -10.66 -6.97
C ARG A 383 14.65 -9.47 -7.80
N LYS A 384 13.80 -8.62 -7.21
CA LYS A 384 13.33 -7.36 -7.82
C LYS A 384 14.44 -6.32 -8.05
N LEU A 385 15.58 -6.46 -7.38
CA LEU A 385 16.77 -5.63 -7.58
C LEU A 385 17.67 -6.14 -8.72
N GLY A 386 17.48 -7.40 -9.15
CA GLY A 386 18.12 -7.99 -10.32
C GLY A 386 17.28 -7.79 -11.58
N THR A 387 17.49 -8.65 -12.58
CA THR A 387 16.59 -8.83 -13.72
C THR A 387 16.07 -10.27 -13.74
N ASP A 388 15.02 -10.55 -14.52
CA ASP A 388 14.46 -11.91 -14.64
C ASP A 388 15.50 -12.93 -15.13
N GLU A 389 16.48 -12.49 -15.91
CA GLU A 389 17.53 -13.33 -16.49
C GLU A 389 18.84 -13.33 -15.69
N ARG A 390 19.08 -12.31 -14.86
CA ARG A 390 20.35 -12.12 -14.15
C ARG A 390 20.12 -11.77 -12.68
N PRO A 391 20.57 -12.62 -11.74
CA PRO A 391 20.34 -12.42 -10.32
C PRO A 391 21.11 -11.21 -9.78
N VAL A 392 20.75 -10.77 -8.58
CA VAL A 392 21.37 -9.62 -7.89
C VAL A 392 22.90 -9.66 -7.90
N PRO A 393 23.58 -10.80 -7.61
CA PRO A 393 25.05 -10.91 -7.66
C PRO A 393 25.71 -10.48 -8.97
N ASP A 394 24.98 -10.44 -10.09
CA ASP A 394 25.54 -10.05 -11.39
C ASP A 394 25.61 -8.52 -11.56
N GLY A 395 24.93 -7.73 -10.71
CA GLY A 395 25.01 -6.27 -10.75
C GLY A 395 24.47 -5.64 -12.04
N THR A 396 23.44 -6.25 -12.63
CA THR A 396 22.86 -5.83 -13.93
C THR A 396 21.42 -5.30 -13.81
N GLY A 397 20.80 -5.43 -12.64
CA GLY A 397 19.47 -4.88 -12.37
C GLY A 397 19.52 -3.47 -11.78
N TRP A 398 18.52 -3.17 -10.93
CA TRP A 398 18.45 -1.91 -10.17
C TRP A 398 19.55 -1.77 -9.13
N LEU A 399 20.02 -2.86 -8.53
CA LEU A 399 21.19 -2.83 -7.64
C LEU A 399 22.47 -3.09 -8.42
N ARG A 400 23.42 -2.17 -8.31
CA ARG A 400 24.77 -2.29 -8.88
C ARG A 400 25.79 -1.66 -7.94
N GLU A 401 27.06 -1.94 -8.18
CA GLU A 401 28.16 -1.28 -7.49
C GLU A 401 28.47 0.08 -8.15
N PRO A 402 28.52 1.19 -7.37
CA PRO A 402 29.01 2.47 -7.87
C PRO A 402 30.45 2.38 -8.40
N VAL A 403 30.66 2.82 -9.64
CA VAL A 403 31.98 2.82 -10.28
C VAL A 403 32.87 3.91 -9.69
N THR A 404 32.28 5.06 -9.36
CA THR A 404 32.98 6.20 -8.77
C THR A 404 33.04 6.08 -7.25
N GLY A 405 34.06 6.69 -6.64
CA GLY A 405 34.18 6.81 -5.18
C GLY A 405 33.20 7.79 -4.54
N THR A 406 32.36 8.46 -5.33
CA THR A 406 31.38 9.46 -4.87
C THR A 406 30.02 8.85 -4.55
N GLY A 407 29.75 7.62 -5.02
CA GLY A 407 28.47 6.94 -4.84
C GLY A 407 28.47 5.88 -3.76
N MET A 408 27.37 5.81 -3.01
CA MET A 408 27.10 4.75 -2.03
C MET A 408 25.68 4.21 -2.20
N VAL A 409 25.48 2.93 -1.93
CA VAL A 409 24.15 2.31 -1.87
C VAL A 409 23.92 1.64 -0.52
N ILE A 410 22.75 1.87 0.08
CA ILE A 410 22.29 1.12 1.25
C ILE A 410 21.04 0.32 0.85
N VAL A 411 20.98 -0.95 1.21
CA VAL A 411 19.80 -1.81 1.05
C VAL A 411 19.32 -2.24 2.42
N THR A 412 18.01 -2.26 2.66
CA THR A 412 17.43 -2.91 3.86
C THR A 412 16.61 -4.13 3.45
N SER A 413 16.78 -5.27 4.11
CA SER A 413 16.08 -6.51 3.76
C SER A 413 15.88 -7.45 4.96
N ARG A 414 14.88 -8.33 4.91
CA ARG A 414 14.78 -9.50 5.79
C ARG A 414 15.65 -10.68 5.37
N VAL A 415 16.16 -10.68 4.14
CA VAL A 415 16.96 -11.78 3.58
C VAL A 415 18.42 -11.61 4.01
N ALA A 416 18.86 -12.45 4.95
CA ALA A 416 20.23 -12.49 5.45
C ALA A 416 21.09 -13.60 4.80
N ASP A 417 20.57 -14.27 3.75
CA ASP A 417 21.29 -15.30 3.02
C ASP A 417 22.40 -14.65 2.16
N PRO A 418 23.69 -14.93 2.42
CA PRO A 418 24.79 -14.39 1.64
C PRO A 418 24.70 -14.71 0.15
N ALA A 419 24.21 -15.90 -0.23
CA ALA A 419 24.13 -16.32 -1.63
C ALA A 419 23.22 -15.41 -2.48
N MET A 420 22.29 -14.71 -1.85
CA MET A 420 21.40 -13.74 -2.51
C MET A 420 22.09 -12.41 -2.84
N TRP A 421 23.20 -12.11 -2.18
CA TRP A 421 23.87 -10.79 -2.25
C TRP A 421 25.31 -10.87 -2.74
N GLU A 422 26.03 -11.99 -2.57
CA GLU A 422 27.48 -12.10 -2.75
C GLU A 422 28.09 -11.52 -4.05
N ARG A 423 29.29 -10.92 -3.91
CA ARG A 423 30.38 -10.62 -4.89
C ARG A 423 30.97 -9.21 -4.76
N TRP A 424 30.16 -8.20 -4.48
CA TRP A 424 30.59 -6.78 -4.51
C TRP A 424 29.93 -5.87 -3.45
N ASN A 425 29.12 -6.44 -2.56
CA ASN A 425 28.55 -5.72 -1.43
C ASN A 425 28.97 -6.32 -0.09
N SER A 426 28.70 -5.57 0.98
CA SER A 426 28.93 -5.96 2.35
C SER A 426 27.58 -6.18 3.05
N LEU A 427 27.33 -7.43 3.45
CA LEU A 427 26.15 -7.84 4.19
C LEU A 427 26.37 -7.66 5.70
N LEU A 428 25.56 -6.80 6.31
CA LEU A 428 25.57 -6.46 7.72
C LEU A 428 24.30 -6.99 8.39
N VAL A 429 24.42 -8.07 9.17
CA VAL A 429 23.30 -8.62 9.93
C VAL A 429 23.05 -7.75 11.16
N VAL A 430 21.89 -7.11 11.22
CA VAL A 430 21.51 -6.22 12.31
C VAL A 430 21.07 -7.03 13.53
N PRO A 431 21.82 -6.98 14.66
CA PRO A 431 21.45 -7.73 15.84
C PRO A 431 20.25 -7.08 16.56
N PRO A 432 19.55 -7.80 17.44
CA PRO A 432 18.69 -7.20 18.45
C PRO A 432 19.44 -6.19 19.33
N LEU A 433 18.70 -5.30 19.98
CA LEU A 433 19.30 -4.44 21.00
C LEU A 433 19.76 -5.28 22.18
N SER A 434 20.84 -4.83 22.82
CA SER A 434 21.22 -5.36 24.13
C SER A 434 20.13 -5.07 25.16
N ASP A 435 20.07 -5.85 26.23
CA ASP A 435 19.15 -5.60 27.35
C ASP A 435 19.29 -4.17 27.88
N THR A 436 20.53 -3.68 27.96
CA THR A 436 20.88 -2.32 28.40
C THR A 436 20.38 -1.25 27.44
N ASP A 437 20.55 -1.44 26.13
CA ASP A 437 20.11 -0.45 25.14
C ASP A 437 18.59 -0.42 24.99
N GLY A 438 17.94 -1.59 25.07
CA GLY A 438 16.48 -1.64 25.11
C GLY A 438 15.92 -1.06 26.40
N ALA A 439 16.59 -1.24 27.55
CA ALA A 439 16.25 -0.56 28.80
C ALA A 439 16.35 0.96 28.67
N ARG A 440 17.45 1.47 28.10
CA ARG A 440 17.60 2.92 27.81
C ARG A 440 16.46 3.43 26.93
N MET A 441 16.09 2.68 25.89
CA MET A 441 14.98 3.06 25.01
C MET A 441 13.64 3.11 25.76
N LEU A 442 13.33 2.12 26.61
CA LEU A 442 12.13 2.11 27.45
C LEU A 442 12.10 3.31 28.41
N VAL A 443 13.18 3.55 29.15
CA VAL A 443 13.29 4.64 30.13
C VAL A 443 13.17 6.00 29.45
N ASN A 444 13.86 6.22 28.33
CA ASN A 444 13.79 7.49 27.60
C ASN A 444 12.37 7.81 27.09
N MET A 445 11.57 6.78 26.78
CA MET A 445 10.22 6.97 26.26
C MET A 445 9.15 7.12 27.35
N VAL A 446 9.26 6.33 28.42
CA VAL A 446 8.27 6.26 29.51
C VAL A 446 8.56 7.29 30.60
N GLY A 447 9.83 7.62 30.86
CA GLY A 447 10.28 8.48 31.97
C GLY A 447 10.68 7.69 33.22
N GLU A 448 11.28 8.38 34.20
CA GLU A 448 11.81 7.78 35.43
C GLU A 448 10.76 7.07 36.27
N ASP A 449 9.51 7.54 36.21
CA ASP A 449 8.41 6.95 36.95
C ASP A 449 7.94 5.59 36.38
N GLY A 450 8.49 5.15 35.24
CA GLY A 450 8.17 3.88 34.57
C GLY A 450 8.67 2.63 35.30
N GLY A 451 9.50 2.78 36.34
CA GLY A 451 10.08 1.70 37.12
C GLY A 451 11.61 1.68 37.04
N SER A 452 12.22 0.66 37.64
CA SER A 452 13.68 0.54 37.69
C SER A 452 14.31 0.24 36.32
N PHE A 453 15.55 0.67 36.11
CA PHE A 453 16.33 0.34 34.91
C PHE A 453 16.52 -1.18 34.75
N ASP A 454 16.71 -1.89 35.87
CA ASP A 454 16.81 -3.35 35.89
C ASP A 454 15.50 -4.04 35.45
N GLY A 455 14.35 -3.51 35.89
CA GLY A 455 13.03 -3.92 35.38
C GLY A 455 12.88 -3.68 33.88
N ALA A 456 13.34 -2.53 33.38
CA ALA A 456 13.36 -2.22 31.95
C ALA A 456 14.28 -3.18 31.16
N ALA A 457 15.44 -3.55 31.71
CA ALA A 457 16.37 -4.49 31.08
C ALA A 457 15.78 -5.90 30.97
N ARG A 458 15.13 -6.39 32.03
CA ARG A 458 14.39 -7.67 31.97
C ARG A 458 13.26 -7.63 30.96
N LEU A 459 12.50 -6.53 30.90
CA LEU A 459 11.42 -6.37 29.94
C LEU A 459 11.97 -6.34 28.50
N SER A 460 13.07 -5.63 28.25
CA SER A 460 13.76 -5.64 26.95
C SER A 460 14.16 -7.05 26.53
N ARG A 461 14.77 -7.82 27.44
CA ARG A 461 15.15 -9.22 27.21
C ARG A 461 13.94 -10.08 26.83
N GLN A 462 12.84 -9.93 27.56
CA GLN A 462 11.60 -10.68 27.30
C GLN A 462 10.97 -10.31 25.95
N LEU A 463 11.16 -9.07 25.49
CA LEU A 463 10.77 -8.61 24.16
C LEU A 463 11.79 -8.99 23.07
N GLY A 464 12.80 -9.79 23.41
CA GLY A 464 13.85 -10.27 22.51
C GLY A 464 14.75 -9.16 21.96
N GLY A 465 14.86 -8.02 22.66
CA GLY A 465 15.63 -6.86 22.21
C GLY A 465 15.10 -6.22 20.91
N ASN A 466 13.86 -6.50 20.51
CA ASN A 466 13.27 -5.97 19.27
C ASN A 466 12.82 -4.50 19.46
N PRO A 467 13.45 -3.53 18.77
CA PRO A 467 13.12 -2.10 18.93
C PRO A 467 11.65 -1.76 18.69
N GLU A 468 10.98 -2.41 17.74
CA GLU A 468 9.58 -2.13 17.45
C GLU A 468 8.68 -2.58 18.61
N LEU A 469 8.91 -3.79 19.13
CA LEU A 469 8.16 -4.29 20.30
C LEU A 469 8.42 -3.43 21.54
N ILE A 470 9.67 -3.02 21.75
CA ILE A 470 10.07 -2.11 22.83
C ILE A 470 9.35 -0.77 22.69
N PHE A 471 9.34 -0.18 21.48
CA PHE A 471 8.66 1.09 21.20
C PHE A 471 7.16 1.02 21.48
N GLN A 472 6.48 -0.04 21.01
CA GLN A 472 5.04 -0.21 21.24
C GLN A 472 4.73 -0.42 22.71
N THR A 473 5.56 -1.19 23.42
CA THR A 473 5.43 -1.41 24.87
C THR A 473 5.59 -0.11 25.65
N ALA A 474 6.60 0.70 25.31
CA ALA A 474 6.80 2.01 25.93
C ALA A 474 5.61 2.96 25.68
N LYS A 475 5.09 3.01 24.45
CA LYS A 475 3.90 3.81 24.13
C LYS A 475 2.68 3.38 24.94
N TYR A 476 2.45 2.08 25.06
CA TYR A 476 1.37 1.53 25.87
C TYR A 476 1.51 1.95 27.33
N LEU A 477 2.68 1.71 27.94
CA LEU A 477 2.95 2.10 29.33
C LEU A 477 2.73 3.60 29.56
N LYS A 478 3.17 4.45 28.63
CA LYS A 478 2.92 5.89 28.69
C LYS A 478 1.43 6.25 28.65
N SER A 479 0.66 5.62 27.76
CA SER A 479 -0.79 5.87 27.62
C SER A 479 -1.60 5.41 28.85
N VAL A 480 -1.27 4.25 29.41
CA VAL A 480 -1.97 3.73 30.59
C VAL A 480 -1.74 4.63 31.80
N ARG A 481 -0.56 5.25 31.88
CA ARG A 481 -0.19 6.20 32.94
C ARG A 481 -0.84 7.57 32.75
N SER A 482 -1.01 8.05 31.51
CA SER A 482 -1.69 9.33 31.25
C SER A 482 -3.18 9.27 31.55
N ASP A 483 -3.82 8.13 31.30
CA ASP A 483 -5.29 8.03 31.31
C ASP A 483 -5.87 7.70 32.70
N GLY A 484 -5.01 7.43 33.71
CA GLY A 484 -5.42 7.11 35.09
C GLY A 484 -6.28 5.84 35.22
N ARG A 485 -6.52 5.12 34.12
CA ARG A 485 -7.32 3.89 34.02
C ARG A 485 -6.42 2.73 33.63
N GLY A 486 -5.50 2.37 34.52
CA GLY A 486 -4.76 1.12 34.42
C GLY A 486 -5.71 -0.07 34.36
N GLN A 487 -5.60 -0.91 33.33
CA GLN A 487 -5.98 -2.31 33.52
C GLN A 487 -5.17 -2.81 34.72
N SER A 488 -5.86 -3.27 35.76
CA SER A 488 -5.28 -3.53 37.08
C SER A 488 -3.95 -4.28 37.00
N GLY A 489 -2.83 -3.58 37.29
CA GLY A 489 -1.51 -4.18 37.45
C GLY A 489 -0.41 -3.78 36.44
N ILE A 490 -0.73 -3.11 35.32
CA ILE A 490 0.27 -2.72 34.31
C ILE A 490 0.51 -1.20 34.33
N ILE A 491 1.31 -0.74 35.29
CA ILE A 491 1.64 0.69 35.47
C ILE A 491 3.13 0.99 35.31
N ASP A 492 3.97 -0.05 35.33
CA ASP A 492 5.43 0.01 35.27
C ASP A 492 6.00 -1.19 34.48
N PHE A 493 7.33 -1.19 34.28
CA PHE A 493 8.01 -2.25 33.53
C PHE A 493 7.80 -3.65 34.15
N ASP A 494 7.86 -3.76 35.49
CA ASP A 494 7.69 -5.04 36.19
C ASP A 494 6.24 -5.55 36.15
N GLY A 495 5.25 -4.64 36.22
CA GLY A 495 3.84 -4.95 36.01
C GLY A 495 3.56 -5.48 34.62
N TYR A 496 4.13 -4.85 33.59
CA TYR A 496 4.02 -5.35 32.20
C TYR A 496 4.65 -6.72 32.04
N LEU A 497 5.87 -6.90 32.58
CA LEU A 497 6.58 -8.18 32.52
C LEU A 497 5.80 -9.31 33.20
N ARG A 498 5.21 -9.05 34.38
CA ARG A 498 4.34 -10.02 35.08
C ARG A 498 3.15 -10.44 34.23
N GLU A 499 2.46 -9.50 33.59
CA GLU A 499 1.31 -9.83 32.73
C GLU A 499 1.75 -10.59 31.46
N LEU A 500 2.88 -10.20 30.87
CA LEU A 500 3.43 -10.89 29.70
C LEU A 500 3.75 -12.35 30.02
N ASN A 501 4.39 -12.61 31.16
CA ASN A 501 4.68 -13.96 31.65
C ASN A 501 3.41 -14.75 32.01
N ARG A 502 2.34 -14.08 32.44
CA ARG A 502 1.04 -14.73 32.71
C ARG A 502 0.35 -15.20 31.43
N ARG A 503 0.47 -14.44 30.33
CA ARG A 503 -0.15 -14.75 29.03
C ARG A 503 0.67 -15.74 28.22
N SER A 504 1.99 -15.69 28.37
CA SER A 504 2.96 -16.55 27.69
C SER A 504 3.99 -17.00 28.73
N PRO A 505 3.70 -18.04 29.53
CA PRO A 505 4.65 -18.57 30.48
C PRO A 505 5.91 -19.02 29.73
N PRO A 506 7.12 -18.79 30.29
CA PRO A 506 8.33 -19.32 29.70
C PRO A 506 8.20 -20.85 29.58
N PRO A 507 8.79 -21.48 28.56
CA PRO A 507 8.82 -22.93 28.48
C PRO A 507 9.39 -23.46 29.80
N SER A 508 8.68 -24.42 30.42
CA SER A 508 9.19 -25.15 31.57
C SER A 508 10.54 -25.72 31.18
N GLY A 509 11.61 -25.24 31.82
CA GLY A 509 12.94 -25.77 31.60
C GLY A 509 12.90 -27.27 31.86
N ASP A 510 13.47 -28.04 30.93
CA ASP A 510 13.83 -29.41 31.21
C ASP A 510 14.79 -29.39 32.41
N ASP A 511 14.29 -29.82 33.56
CA ASP A 511 15.10 -30.32 34.66
C ASP A 511 15.82 -31.58 34.15
N HIS A 512 17.00 -31.38 33.59
CA HIS A 512 18.01 -32.42 33.53
C HIS A 512 19.10 -32.06 34.55
N ASP A 513 18.96 -32.69 35.72
CA ASP A 513 20.04 -32.97 36.67
C ASP A 513 21.26 -33.61 35.98
#